data_AF-X0USE3-F1
#
_entry.id   AF-X0USE3-F1
#
_cell.length_a   1.000
_cell.length_b   1.000
_cell.length_c   1.000
_cell.angle_alpha   90.00
_cell.angle_beta   90.00
_cell.angle_gamma   90.00
#
_symmetry.space_group_name_H-M   'P 1'
#
loop_
_entity.id
_entity.type
_entity.pdbx_description
1 polymer ?
#
loop_
_entity_poly.entity_id
_entity_poly.type
_entity_poly.pdbx_seq_one_letter_code
_entity_poly.pdbx_strand_id
1 'polypeptide(L)'
;GHILHIAERVRQLNAEHDSGTEGSLTGTPTNAYIQVTGGLVWQLHKQTFESFSMPTRNAVISNDFTTPNRRASNLNTIDAYSDGSSWNNQWSKIVVWGIANKSGEPDFIKVNLPSNGYNSEAGSIADSLNYASYGIPKEYKGVGFLIAAFTVRISGGTVTYNGGTAYQDLRGFFPNNTAGGGSGGGGVTSLLALDDVFISDYTGKAGEILLINDLETGVDSFKQLSSTSITTQSPLTPIGNYKENEYYVTGLASVTSVSAPSG
;
A
#
# COMPACT_ATOMS: atom_id res chain seq x y z
N GLY A 1 13.48 -19.05 30.54
CA GLY A 1 12.68 -17.80 30.64
C GLY A 1 12.63 -17.05 29.33
N HIS A 2 13.74 -16.42 28.92
CA HIS A 2 13.74 -15.47 27.80
C HIS A 2 13.37 -16.05 26.43
N ILE A 3 13.81 -17.26 26.08
CA ILE A 3 13.46 -17.90 24.79
C ILE A 3 11.96 -18.26 24.73
N LEU A 4 11.35 -18.66 25.84
CA LEU A 4 9.91 -18.91 25.92
C LEU A 4 9.11 -17.62 25.77
N HIS A 5 9.54 -16.54 26.42
CA HIS A 5 8.89 -15.22 26.27
C HIS A 5 9.06 -14.64 24.87
N ILE A 6 10.20 -14.89 24.21
CA ILE A 6 10.41 -14.51 22.80
C ILE A 6 9.49 -15.32 21.89
N ALA A 7 9.36 -16.63 22.11
CA ALA A 7 8.45 -17.47 21.33
C ALA A 7 6.98 -17.05 21.50
N GLU A 8 6.57 -16.69 22.73
CA GLU A 8 5.24 -16.12 22.99
C GLU A 8 5.05 -14.77 22.31
N ARG A 9 6.06 -13.88 22.37
CA ARG A 9 6.01 -12.58 21.70
C ARG A 9 5.92 -12.71 20.19
N VAL A 10 6.66 -13.64 19.58
CA VAL A 10 6.61 -13.87 18.13
C VAL A 10 5.26 -14.43 17.70
N ARG A 11 4.62 -15.30 18.51
CA ARG A 11 3.25 -15.77 18.23
C ARG A 11 2.17 -14.68 18.37
N GLN A 12 2.48 -13.56 19.03
CA GLN A 12 1.58 -12.40 19.10
C GLN A 12 1.70 -11.48 17.87
N LEU A 13 2.70 -11.69 17.02
CA LEU A 13 2.80 -10.96 15.75
C LEU A 13 1.90 -11.63 14.71
N ASN A 14 1.28 -10.84 13.83
CA ASN A 14 0.49 -11.39 12.74
C ASN A 14 1.40 -12.02 11.67
N ALA A 15 0.80 -12.80 10.77
CA ALA A 15 1.56 -13.33 9.65
C ALA A 15 2.00 -12.18 8.74
N GLU A 16 3.21 -12.25 8.20
CA GLU A 16 3.83 -11.21 7.40
C GLU A 16 3.94 -11.65 5.94
N HIS A 17 3.49 -10.78 5.03
CA HIS A 17 3.61 -11.02 3.60
C HIS A 17 5.08 -10.99 3.15
N ASP A 18 5.46 -11.89 2.23
CA ASP A 18 6.79 -11.91 1.62
C ASP A 18 6.73 -11.71 0.10
N SER A 19 5.91 -12.50 -0.59
CA SER A 19 5.75 -12.40 -2.05
C SER A 19 4.41 -12.97 -2.53
N GLY A 20 3.93 -12.52 -3.70
CA GLY A 20 2.66 -12.98 -4.27
C GLY A 20 1.44 -12.51 -3.47
N THR A 21 0.43 -13.37 -3.35
CA THR A 21 -0.83 -13.11 -2.60
C THR A 21 -1.58 -11.84 -3.04
N GLU A 22 -1.46 -11.49 -4.31
CA GLU A 22 -2.13 -10.33 -4.87
C GLU A 22 -3.62 -10.60 -5.04
N GLY A 23 -4.45 -9.72 -4.48
CA GLY A 23 -5.90 -9.80 -4.63
C GLY A 23 -6.37 -9.10 -5.89
N SER A 24 -7.34 -9.69 -6.57
CA SER A 24 -8.08 -9.04 -7.66
C SER A 24 -9.57 -9.33 -7.57
N LEU A 25 -10.38 -8.39 -8.04
CA LEU A 25 -11.82 -8.57 -8.20
C LEU A 25 -12.11 -8.67 -9.70
N THR A 26 -12.72 -9.79 -10.10
CA THR A 26 -12.89 -10.19 -11.50
C THR A 26 -14.33 -10.62 -11.78
N GLY A 27 -14.62 -10.86 -13.06
CA GLY A 27 -15.90 -11.38 -13.52
C GLY A 27 -16.80 -10.31 -14.11
N THR A 28 -18.11 -10.48 -13.97
CA THR A 28 -19.13 -9.54 -14.46
C THR A 28 -19.87 -8.91 -13.28
N PRO A 29 -20.65 -7.83 -13.47
CA PRO A 29 -21.38 -7.22 -12.37
C PRO A 29 -22.30 -8.19 -11.61
N THR A 30 -22.90 -9.18 -12.30
CA THR A 30 -23.72 -10.22 -11.67
C THR A 30 -22.89 -11.41 -11.17
N ASN A 31 -21.65 -11.55 -11.62
CA ASN A 31 -20.73 -12.62 -11.25
C ASN A 31 -19.40 -12.05 -10.79
N ALA A 32 -19.34 -11.57 -9.55
CA ALA A 32 -18.17 -10.89 -9.01
C ALA A 32 -17.38 -11.82 -8.10
N TYR A 33 -16.11 -12.01 -8.47
CA TYR A 33 -15.24 -13.04 -7.91
C TYR A 33 -13.94 -12.45 -7.36
N ILE A 34 -13.56 -12.88 -6.16
CA ILE A 34 -12.26 -12.59 -5.58
C ILE A 34 -11.29 -13.67 -6.04
N GLN A 35 -10.18 -13.25 -6.65
CA GLN A 35 -9.03 -14.10 -6.94
C GLN A 35 -7.84 -13.63 -6.11
N VAL A 36 -7.05 -14.55 -5.59
CA VAL A 36 -5.78 -14.26 -4.92
C VAL A 36 -4.68 -15.14 -5.50
N THR A 37 -3.57 -14.54 -5.91
CA THR A 37 -2.43 -15.32 -6.43
C THR A 37 -1.75 -16.13 -5.32
N GLY A 38 -1.07 -17.22 -5.69
CA GLY A 38 -0.22 -17.95 -4.74
C GLY A 38 0.97 -17.08 -4.31
N GLY A 39 1.59 -17.42 -3.19
CA GLY A 39 2.69 -16.63 -2.64
C GLY A 39 3.40 -17.27 -1.46
N LEU A 40 4.20 -16.46 -0.77
CA LEU A 40 4.94 -16.84 0.43
C LEU A 40 4.55 -15.91 1.57
N VAL A 41 4.33 -16.48 2.75
CA VAL A 41 3.91 -15.77 3.96
C VAL A 41 4.72 -16.28 5.15
N TRP A 42 5.20 -15.37 5.98
CA TRP A 42 5.92 -15.65 7.22
C TRP A 42 4.94 -15.78 8.39
N GLN A 43 5.03 -16.91 9.09
CA GLN A 43 4.36 -17.08 10.39
C GLN A 43 5.43 -17.20 11.49
N LEU A 44 5.90 -18.41 11.77
CA LEU A 44 7.19 -18.64 12.44
C LEU A 44 8.31 -18.94 11.45
N HIS A 45 7.94 -19.58 10.34
CA HIS A 45 8.80 -19.83 9.19
C HIS A 45 8.01 -19.48 7.93
N LYS A 46 8.71 -19.41 6.80
CA LYS A 46 8.13 -19.13 5.50
C LYS A 46 7.27 -20.30 5.04
N GLN A 47 5.99 -20.04 4.78
CA GLN A 47 5.03 -21.01 4.28
C GLN A 47 4.52 -20.62 2.90
N THR A 48 4.20 -21.65 2.11
CA THR A 48 3.55 -21.46 0.81
C THR A 48 2.07 -21.19 1.01
N PHE A 49 1.61 -20.08 0.45
CA PHE A 49 0.21 -19.72 0.36
C PHE A 49 -0.31 -20.12 -1.02
N GLU A 50 -1.36 -20.94 -1.04
CA GLU A 50 -1.96 -21.40 -2.29
C GLU A 50 -2.75 -20.28 -2.97
N SER A 51 -2.88 -20.37 -4.30
CA SER A 51 -3.79 -19.49 -5.01
C SER A 51 -5.24 -19.81 -4.63
N PHE A 52 -6.04 -18.76 -4.61
CA PHE A 52 -7.46 -18.84 -4.34
C PHE A 52 -8.23 -18.28 -5.52
N SER A 53 -9.33 -18.95 -5.87
CA SER A 53 -10.20 -18.45 -6.91
C SER A 53 -11.68 -18.80 -6.69
N MET A 54 -12.53 -17.77 -6.73
CA MET A 54 -13.99 -17.93 -6.86
C MET A 54 -14.36 -18.13 -8.35
N PRO A 55 -15.40 -18.92 -8.66
CA PRO A 55 -16.30 -19.64 -7.75
C PRO A 55 -15.79 -21.04 -7.35
N THR A 56 -14.62 -21.48 -7.80
CA THR A 56 -14.06 -22.81 -7.51
C THR A 56 -13.92 -23.07 -6.01
N ARG A 57 -13.64 -22.00 -5.24
CA ARG A 57 -13.60 -21.99 -3.78
C ARG A 57 -14.47 -20.85 -3.26
N ASN A 58 -14.99 -21.03 -2.04
CA ASN A 58 -15.82 -20.03 -1.39
C ASN A 58 -14.96 -19.12 -0.52
N ALA A 59 -15.19 -17.81 -0.62
CA ALA A 59 -14.65 -16.87 0.35
C ALA A 59 -15.52 -16.91 1.61
N VAL A 60 -14.91 -16.67 2.78
CA VAL A 60 -15.64 -16.66 4.05
C VAL A 60 -15.83 -15.23 4.53
N ILE A 61 -17.08 -14.79 4.62
CA ILE A 61 -17.48 -13.49 5.16
C ILE A 61 -17.42 -13.56 6.68
N SER A 62 -16.43 -12.89 7.27
CA SER A 62 -16.08 -13.03 8.69
C SER A 62 -17.09 -12.39 9.62
N ASN A 63 -17.63 -11.24 9.24
CA ASN A 63 -18.49 -10.37 10.05
C ASN A 63 -19.86 -10.13 9.40
N ASP A 64 -20.43 -11.17 8.78
CA ASP A 64 -21.83 -11.14 8.38
C ASP A 64 -22.73 -11.04 9.62
N PHE A 65 -23.69 -10.12 9.60
CA PHE A 65 -24.55 -9.82 10.75
C PHE A 65 -25.42 -11.00 11.17
N THR A 66 -25.91 -11.78 10.20
CA THR A 66 -26.87 -12.87 10.45
C THR A 66 -26.17 -14.21 10.66
N THR A 67 -25.14 -14.47 9.86
CA THR A 67 -24.45 -15.77 9.81
C THR A 67 -22.95 -15.55 9.87
N PRO A 68 -22.34 -15.42 11.07
CA PRO A 68 -20.90 -15.26 11.20
C PRO A 68 -20.13 -16.35 10.44
N ASN A 69 -19.08 -15.97 9.72
CA ASN A 69 -18.32 -16.87 8.84
C ASN A 69 -19.15 -17.49 7.69
N ARG A 70 -20.11 -16.73 7.13
CA ARG A 70 -20.89 -17.16 5.96
C ARG A 70 -19.97 -17.44 4.77
N ARG A 71 -20.21 -18.56 4.07
CA ARG A 71 -19.52 -18.87 2.81
C ARG A 71 -20.21 -18.18 1.65
N ALA A 72 -19.43 -17.54 0.79
CA ALA A 72 -19.88 -16.91 -0.44
C ALA A 72 -19.09 -17.45 -1.62
N SER A 73 -19.79 -18.01 -2.61
CA SER A 73 -19.23 -18.39 -3.92
C SER A 73 -19.21 -17.22 -4.91
N ASN A 74 -19.95 -16.14 -4.61
CA ASN A 74 -20.07 -14.93 -5.40
C ASN A 74 -20.38 -13.74 -4.48
N LEU A 75 -19.74 -12.59 -4.74
CA LEU A 75 -19.95 -11.37 -3.96
C LEU A 75 -21.33 -10.75 -4.18
N ASN A 76 -22.01 -11.08 -5.28
CA ASN A 76 -23.36 -10.60 -5.55
C ASN A 76 -24.41 -11.07 -4.53
N THR A 77 -24.08 -12.09 -3.72
CA THR A 77 -24.95 -12.64 -2.68
C THR A 77 -24.92 -11.83 -1.38
N ILE A 78 -24.08 -10.80 -1.31
CA ILE A 78 -24.01 -9.87 -0.18
C ILE A 78 -25.01 -8.75 -0.44
N ASP A 79 -25.92 -8.53 0.49
CA ASP A 79 -27.01 -7.54 0.40
C ASP A 79 -27.12 -6.64 1.65
N ALA A 80 -26.28 -6.88 2.66
CA ALA A 80 -26.27 -6.13 3.90
C ALA A 80 -24.84 -5.80 4.36
N TYR A 81 -24.73 -4.75 5.16
CA TYR A 81 -23.54 -4.37 5.90
C TYR A 81 -23.34 -5.25 7.13
N SER A 82 -22.16 -5.13 7.75
CA SER A 82 -21.82 -5.88 8.97
C SER A 82 -22.68 -5.54 10.19
N ASP A 83 -23.38 -4.40 10.18
CA ASP A 83 -24.33 -3.99 11.22
C ASP A 83 -25.78 -4.49 10.96
N GLY A 84 -26.00 -5.17 9.83
CA GLY A 84 -27.29 -5.70 9.41
C GLY A 84 -28.14 -4.74 8.59
N SER A 85 -27.72 -3.49 8.38
CA SER A 85 -28.41 -2.57 7.49
C SER A 85 -28.24 -2.97 6.02
N SER A 86 -29.25 -2.72 5.19
CA SER A 86 -29.22 -3.12 3.77
C SER A 86 -28.20 -2.31 2.97
N TRP A 87 -27.48 -2.97 2.07
CA TRP A 87 -26.54 -2.33 1.17
C TRP A 87 -27.27 -1.63 0.02
N ASN A 88 -27.58 -0.36 0.21
CA ASN A 88 -28.50 0.40 -0.65
C ASN A 88 -27.78 1.17 -1.78
N ASN A 89 -27.10 0.46 -2.69
CA ASN A 89 -26.42 1.08 -3.85
C ASN A 89 -25.38 2.16 -3.47
N GLN A 90 -24.77 2.01 -2.30
CA GLN A 90 -23.70 2.88 -1.81
C GLN A 90 -22.32 2.26 -2.03
N TRP A 91 -21.31 3.11 -2.12
CA TRP A 91 -19.91 2.71 -2.25
C TRP A 91 -19.31 2.40 -0.88
N SER A 92 -18.62 1.28 -0.76
CA SER A 92 -18.00 0.85 0.50
C SER A 92 -16.81 -0.05 0.23
N LYS A 93 -15.87 -0.12 1.18
CA LYS A 93 -14.70 -1.00 1.07
C LYS A 93 -14.98 -2.36 1.70
N ILE A 94 -14.80 -3.42 0.92
CA ILE A 94 -14.63 -4.78 1.46
C ILE A 94 -13.14 -5.04 1.66
N VAL A 95 -12.77 -5.64 2.78
CA VAL A 95 -11.37 -5.95 3.11
C VAL A 95 -11.16 -7.46 3.01
N VAL A 96 -10.19 -7.88 2.21
CA VAL A 96 -9.80 -9.27 2.00
C VAL A 96 -8.51 -9.58 2.76
N TRP A 97 -8.51 -10.70 3.47
CA TRP A 97 -7.38 -11.17 4.26
C TRP A 97 -7.27 -12.69 4.21
N GLY A 98 -6.06 -13.19 4.45
CA GLY A 98 -5.72 -14.61 4.32
C GLY A 98 -5.30 -15.24 5.64
N ILE A 99 -5.36 -16.57 5.71
CA ILE A 99 -4.87 -17.39 6.84
C ILE A 99 -3.75 -18.29 6.32
N ALA A 100 -2.54 -18.11 6.84
CA ALA A 100 -1.36 -18.85 6.37
C ALA A 100 -1.33 -20.33 6.83
N ASN A 101 -1.91 -20.66 7.98
CA ASN A 101 -1.85 -22.01 8.58
C ASN A 101 -2.88 -23.02 8.01
N LYS A 102 -3.30 -22.85 6.76
CA LYS A 102 -4.39 -23.61 6.13
C LYS A 102 -4.08 -23.99 4.67
N SER A 103 -2.85 -24.41 4.37
CA SER A 103 -2.53 -25.02 3.07
C SER A 103 -3.44 -26.22 2.83
N GLY A 104 -3.97 -26.36 1.62
CA GLY A 104 -4.90 -27.40 1.20
C GLY A 104 -6.35 -27.22 1.63
N GLU A 105 -6.68 -26.25 2.49
CA GLU A 105 -8.02 -26.11 3.08
C GLU A 105 -8.86 -25.02 2.39
N PRO A 106 -10.12 -25.29 1.98
CA PRO A 106 -10.92 -24.40 1.14
C PRO A 106 -11.18 -22.98 1.69
N ASP A 107 -11.02 -22.75 3.00
CA ASP A 107 -11.49 -21.56 3.73
C ASP A 107 -10.40 -20.61 4.24
N PHE A 108 -9.26 -20.53 3.56
CA PHE A 108 -8.18 -19.64 4.00
C PHE A 108 -8.36 -18.17 3.60
N ILE A 109 -9.28 -17.84 2.69
CA ILE A 109 -9.62 -16.45 2.34
C ILE A 109 -10.85 -15.99 3.11
N LYS A 110 -10.70 -14.81 3.71
CA LYS A 110 -11.67 -14.16 4.56
C LYS A 110 -11.96 -12.76 4.04
N VAL A 111 -13.21 -12.32 4.21
CA VAL A 111 -13.67 -10.99 3.80
C VAL A 111 -14.35 -10.33 4.98
N ASN A 112 -14.03 -9.07 5.21
CA ASN A 112 -14.76 -8.22 6.14
C ASN A 112 -15.67 -7.28 5.35
N LEU A 113 -16.94 -7.27 5.72
CA LEU A 113 -17.92 -6.30 5.25
C LEU A 113 -17.74 -4.98 6.01
N PRO A 114 -17.99 -3.84 5.35
CA PRO A 114 -18.01 -2.54 6.01
C PRO A 114 -19.22 -2.38 6.92
N SER A 115 -19.21 -1.38 7.79
CA SER A 115 -20.35 -1.05 8.66
C SER A 115 -21.40 -0.17 7.99
N ASN A 116 -21.03 0.58 6.94
CA ASN A 116 -21.93 1.45 6.18
C ASN A 116 -21.27 1.84 4.84
N GLY A 117 -21.92 2.70 4.05
CA GLY A 117 -21.43 3.19 2.77
C GLY A 117 -21.54 4.69 2.54
N TYR A 118 -20.94 5.11 1.43
CA TYR A 118 -20.88 6.47 0.95
C TYR A 118 -21.67 6.63 -0.36
N ASN A 119 -22.15 7.84 -0.61
CA ASN A 119 -22.88 8.15 -1.84
C ASN A 119 -21.95 8.37 -3.05
N SER A 120 -20.62 8.37 -2.85
CA SER A 120 -19.62 8.52 -3.90
C SER A 120 -18.46 7.55 -3.71
N GLU A 121 -17.87 7.11 -4.82
CA GLU A 121 -16.70 6.24 -4.82
C GLU A 121 -15.50 6.93 -4.17
N ALA A 122 -15.23 8.18 -4.52
CA ALA A 122 -14.15 8.98 -3.93
C ALA A 122 -14.28 9.11 -2.41
N GLY A 123 -15.51 9.29 -1.90
CA GLY A 123 -15.77 9.31 -0.46
C GLY A 123 -15.45 7.97 0.20
N SER A 124 -15.80 6.86 -0.45
CA SER A 124 -15.44 5.53 0.04
C SER A 124 -13.95 5.24 -0.04
N ILE A 125 -13.24 5.75 -1.05
CA ILE A 125 -11.77 5.62 -1.16
C ILE A 125 -11.09 6.37 -0.02
N ALA A 126 -11.53 7.59 0.28
CA ALA A 126 -11.03 8.39 1.39
C ALA A 126 -11.39 7.78 2.77
N ASP A 127 -12.55 7.14 2.86
CA ASP A 127 -13.10 6.51 4.07
C ASP A 127 -13.02 7.36 5.34
N SER A 128 -13.34 8.66 5.26
CA SER A 128 -13.18 9.59 6.39
C SER A 128 -14.06 9.27 7.61
N LEU A 129 -15.14 8.49 7.42
CA LEU A 129 -16.03 8.02 8.49
C LEU A 129 -15.63 6.64 9.03
N ASN A 130 -14.55 6.04 8.50
CA ASN A 130 -13.98 4.76 8.95
C ASN A 130 -14.99 3.60 8.93
N TYR A 131 -15.71 3.44 7.82
CA TYR A 131 -16.67 2.34 7.66
C TYR A 131 -16.00 1.01 7.29
N ALA A 132 -14.77 1.05 6.76
CA ALA A 132 -14.04 -0.16 6.40
C ALA A 132 -13.51 -0.90 7.63
N SER A 133 -13.62 -2.23 7.63
CA SER A 133 -13.16 -3.08 8.73
C SER A 133 -11.87 -3.83 8.38
N TYR A 134 -10.74 -3.33 8.88
CA TYR A 134 -9.40 -3.92 8.70
C TYR A 134 -8.99 -4.88 9.84
N GLY A 135 -9.87 -5.09 10.82
CA GLY A 135 -9.59 -5.94 11.98
C GLY A 135 -9.56 -7.42 11.61
N ILE A 136 -8.54 -8.13 12.09
CA ILE A 136 -8.52 -9.60 12.06
C ILE A 136 -8.98 -10.11 13.44
N PRO A 137 -9.98 -11.01 13.53
CA PRO A 137 -10.43 -11.57 14.80
C PRO A 137 -9.29 -12.20 15.59
N LYS A 138 -9.32 -12.07 16.92
CA LYS A 138 -8.24 -12.50 17.83
C LYS A 138 -7.86 -13.98 17.68
N GLU A 139 -8.82 -14.83 17.28
CA GLU A 139 -8.60 -16.26 17.03
C GLU A 139 -7.64 -16.54 15.86
N TYR A 140 -7.48 -15.60 14.93
CA TYR A 140 -6.55 -15.70 13.80
C TYR A 140 -5.28 -14.86 13.99
N LYS A 141 -5.10 -14.28 15.17
CA LYS A 141 -3.85 -13.61 15.53
C LYS A 141 -2.70 -14.62 15.47
N GLY A 142 -1.60 -14.24 14.82
CA GLY A 142 -0.48 -15.17 14.59
C GLY A 142 -0.55 -16.00 13.32
N VAL A 143 -1.67 -15.96 12.57
CA VAL A 143 -1.81 -16.69 11.30
C VAL A 143 -2.47 -15.87 10.18
N GLY A 144 -3.17 -14.78 10.54
CA GLY A 144 -3.83 -13.90 9.60
C GLY A 144 -2.93 -12.78 9.08
N PHE A 145 -3.14 -12.39 7.82
CA PHE A 145 -2.47 -11.25 7.17
C PHE A 145 -3.43 -10.55 6.20
N LEU A 146 -3.27 -9.24 6.02
CA LEU A 146 -4.08 -8.45 5.09
C LEU A 146 -3.61 -8.66 3.64
N ILE A 147 -4.55 -8.64 2.69
CA ILE A 147 -4.28 -8.79 1.26
C ILE A 147 -4.62 -7.49 0.53
N ALA A 148 -5.90 -7.12 0.51
CA ALA A 148 -6.36 -5.96 -0.26
C ALA A 148 -7.69 -5.43 0.27
N ALA A 149 -8.00 -4.17 -0.04
CA ALA A 149 -9.35 -3.64 0.04
C ALA A 149 -9.86 -3.25 -1.35
N PHE A 150 -11.13 -3.56 -1.60
CA PHE A 150 -11.82 -3.22 -2.85
C PHE A 150 -12.97 -2.28 -2.53
N THR A 151 -12.97 -1.10 -3.14
CA THR A 151 -14.09 -0.17 -3.09
C THR A 151 -15.14 -0.63 -4.10
N VAL A 152 -16.27 -1.09 -3.60
CA VAL A 152 -17.34 -1.67 -4.42
C VAL A 152 -18.67 -0.99 -4.11
N ARG A 153 -19.59 -1.08 -5.06
CA ARG A 153 -20.99 -0.73 -4.87
C ARG A 153 -21.84 -1.94 -5.19
N ILE A 154 -22.68 -2.35 -4.24
CA ILE A 154 -23.59 -3.48 -4.43
C ILE A 154 -25.03 -2.96 -4.47
N SER A 155 -25.79 -3.40 -5.47
CA SER A 155 -27.20 -3.06 -5.63
C SER A 155 -27.93 -4.17 -6.37
N GLY A 156 -28.95 -4.77 -5.75
CA GLY A 156 -29.83 -5.75 -6.41
C GLY A 156 -29.09 -6.92 -7.05
N GLY A 157 -28.08 -7.48 -6.37
CA GLY A 157 -27.26 -8.59 -6.90
C GLY A 157 -26.28 -8.18 -8.01
N THR A 158 -26.00 -6.88 -8.14
CA THR A 158 -25.01 -6.33 -9.06
C THR A 158 -23.89 -5.67 -8.27
N VAL A 159 -22.65 -6.10 -8.50
CA VAL A 159 -21.43 -5.54 -7.92
C VAL A 159 -20.77 -4.64 -8.97
N THR A 160 -20.59 -3.36 -8.64
CA THR A 160 -19.82 -2.40 -9.44
C THR A 160 -18.44 -2.23 -8.80
N TYR A 161 -17.38 -2.29 -9.62
CA TYR A 161 -16.00 -2.07 -9.22
C TYR A 161 -15.24 -1.42 -10.38
N ASN A 162 -14.62 -0.26 -10.14
CA ASN A 162 -14.00 0.53 -11.20
C ASN A 162 -12.48 0.32 -11.32
N GLY A 163 -11.86 -0.50 -10.45
CA GLY A 163 -10.41 -0.69 -10.46
C GLY A 163 -9.62 0.58 -10.14
N GLY A 164 -8.34 0.60 -10.48
CA GLY A 164 -7.48 1.77 -10.27
C GLY A 164 -7.42 2.18 -8.79
N THR A 165 -7.82 3.40 -8.46
CA THR A 165 -7.83 3.93 -7.09
C THR A 165 -8.86 3.27 -6.17
N ALA A 166 -9.80 2.50 -6.72
CA ALA A 166 -10.73 1.66 -5.95
C ALA A 166 -10.04 0.42 -5.34
N TYR A 167 -8.86 0.06 -5.84
CA TYR A 167 -7.99 -0.98 -5.28
C TYR A 167 -7.02 -0.36 -4.27
N GLN A 168 -6.94 -0.97 -3.08
CA GLN A 168 -5.93 -0.66 -2.09
C GLN A 168 -5.18 -1.94 -1.75
N ASP A 169 -3.87 -1.97 -2.01
CA ASP A 169 -3.00 -3.03 -1.56
C ASP A 169 -2.76 -2.91 -0.05
N LEU A 170 -2.96 -4.01 0.68
CA LEU A 170 -2.79 -4.07 2.13
C LEU A 170 -1.70 -5.07 2.54
N ARG A 171 -0.97 -5.63 1.57
CA ARG A 171 0.16 -6.53 1.86
C ARG A 171 1.25 -5.77 2.60
N GLY A 172 1.80 -6.38 3.65
CA GLY A 172 2.81 -5.76 4.52
C GLY A 172 2.24 -4.78 5.56
N PHE A 173 0.95 -4.46 5.52
CA PHE A 173 0.30 -3.67 6.57
C PHE A 173 -0.14 -4.56 7.72
N PHE A 174 0.15 -4.13 8.95
CA PHE A 174 -0.32 -4.83 10.13
C PHE A 174 -1.81 -4.54 10.35
N PRO A 175 -2.64 -5.57 10.57
CA PRO A 175 -4.01 -5.40 11.03
C PRO A 175 -4.03 -4.53 12.29
N ASN A 176 -5.00 -3.63 12.40
CA ASN A 176 -5.12 -2.75 13.55
C ASN A 176 -5.18 -3.60 14.85
N ASN A 177 -4.11 -3.56 15.64
CA ASN A 177 -3.98 -4.28 16.92
C ASN A 177 -4.48 -3.41 18.10
N THR A 178 -4.97 -2.20 17.82
CA THR A 178 -5.42 -1.21 18.79
C THR A 178 -6.92 -1.02 18.67
N ALA A 179 -7.63 -1.08 19.81
CA ALA A 179 -9.03 -0.67 19.90
C ALA A 179 -9.11 0.85 19.70
N GLY A 180 -9.29 1.27 18.45
CA GLY A 180 -9.34 2.66 18.03
C GLY A 180 -8.96 2.72 16.57
N GLY A 181 -9.89 3.18 15.73
CA GLY A 181 -9.70 3.33 14.29
C GLY A 181 -8.49 4.23 14.00
N GLY A 182 -7.34 3.62 13.83
CA GLY A 182 -6.16 4.23 13.26
C GLY A 182 -6.10 3.78 11.82
N SER A 183 -6.38 4.71 10.91
CA SER A 183 -6.11 4.56 9.48
C SER A 183 -4.71 3.99 9.31
N GLY A 184 -4.62 2.82 8.66
CA GLY A 184 -3.34 2.30 8.20
C GLY A 184 -2.77 3.32 7.23
N GLY A 185 -1.83 4.12 7.70
CA GLY A 185 -1.11 5.09 6.88
C GLY A 185 -0.40 4.35 5.77
N GLY A 186 -1.02 4.32 4.59
CA GLY A 186 -0.35 3.93 3.36
C GLY A 186 0.93 4.75 3.24
N GLY A 187 2.04 4.11 2.89
CA GLY A 187 3.23 4.84 2.48
C GLY A 187 2.83 5.87 1.42
N VAL A 188 3.25 7.12 1.61
CA VAL A 188 2.89 8.21 0.73
C VAL A 188 3.32 7.88 -0.71
N THR A 189 2.35 7.76 -1.62
CA THR A 189 2.64 7.50 -3.05
C THR A 189 2.83 8.79 -3.84
N SER A 190 2.68 9.94 -3.18
CA SER A 190 2.90 11.27 -3.72
C SER A 190 3.63 12.15 -2.70
N LEU A 191 4.44 13.08 -3.18
CA LEU A 191 5.07 14.10 -2.32
C LEU A 191 4.04 15.00 -1.63
N LEU A 192 2.84 15.15 -2.22
CA LEU A 192 1.72 15.92 -1.64
C LEU A 192 1.11 15.26 -0.41
N ALA A 193 1.34 13.95 -0.21
CA ALA A 193 0.82 13.23 0.94
C ALA A 193 1.76 13.30 2.16
N LEU A 194 2.95 13.92 2.03
CA LEU A 194 3.85 14.23 3.13
C LEU A 194 3.40 15.53 3.82
N ASP A 195 2.61 15.43 4.88
CA ASP A 195 2.13 16.59 5.63
C ASP A 195 3.25 17.34 6.39
N ASP A 196 4.29 16.61 6.79
CA ASP A 196 5.48 17.12 7.49
C ASP A 196 6.48 17.81 6.54
N VAL A 197 6.40 17.54 5.23
CA VAL A 197 7.23 18.19 4.21
C VAL A 197 6.32 19.11 3.42
N PHE A 198 6.03 20.30 3.96
CA PHE A 198 5.15 21.30 3.35
C PHE A 198 5.46 21.51 1.85
N ILE A 199 4.72 20.81 0.98
CA ILE A 199 4.79 20.90 -0.49
C ILE A 199 3.37 21.22 -0.97
N SER A 200 3.18 22.39 -1.56
CA SER A 200 1.84 22.85 -1.98
C SER A 200 1.44 22.39 -3.38
N ASP A 201 2.39 22.09 -4.27
CA ASP A 201 2.19 21.50 -5.61
C ASP A 201 3.53 21.05 -6.21
N TYR A 202 3.54 19.98 -7.02
CA TYR A 202 4.68 19.57 -7.84
C TYR A 202 4.30 19.35 -9.33
N THR A 203 3.07 19.68 -9.70
CA THR A 203 2.57 19.56 -11.08
C THR A 203 3.38 20.45 -12.02
N GLY A 204 3.96 19.85 -13.07
CA GLY A 204 4.79 20.58 -14.04
C GLY A 204 6.25 20.81 -13.62
N LYS A 205 6.73 20.20 -12.52
CA LYS A 205 8.11 20.36 -11.99
C LYS A 205 9.04 19.19 -12.33
N ALA A 206 8.72 18.44 -13.39
CA ALA A 206 9.52 17.28 -13.79
C ALA A 206 10.94 17.71 -14.22
N GLY A 207 11.96 17.10 -13.61
CA GLY A 207 13.37 17.40 -13.91
C GLY A 207 13.97 18.57 -13.12
N GLU A 208 13.24 19.14 -12.17
CA GLU A 208 13.72 20.17 -11.25
C GLU A 208 14.22 19.55 -9.92
N ILE A 209 15.07 20.28 -9.20
CA ILE A 209 15.59 19.94 -7.88
C ILE A 209 14.77 20.68 -6.82
N LEU A 210 14.50 19.99 -5.71
CA LEU A 210 13.83 20.51 -4.53
C LEU A 210 14.82 21.31 -3.66
N LEU A 211 14.46 22.53 -3.26
CA LEU A 211 15.23 23.34 -2.32
C LEU A 211 14.53 23.41 -0.96
N ILE A 212 15.31 23.20 0.10
CA ILE A 212 14.86 23.37 1.49
C ILE A 212 14.83 24.87 1.81
N ASN A 213 13.83 25.30 2.58
CA ASN A 213 13.70 26.68 3.03
C ASN A 213 14.83 27.10 3.99
N ASP A 214 15.05 28.42 4.13
CA ASP A 214 16.10 28.98 4.97
C ASP A 214 15.98 28.61 6.47
N LEU A 215 14.82 28.11 6.89
CA LEU A 215 14.54 27.68 8.26
C LEU A 215 14.74 26.17 8.46
N GLU A 216 15.07 25.43 7.39
CA GLU A 216 15.18 23.96 7.35
C GLU A 216 13.90 23.21 7.79
N THR A 217 12.75 23.86 7.73
CA THR A 217 11.46 23.31 8.19
C THR A 217 10.54 22.83 7.06
N GLY A 218 10.98 22.93 5.81
CA GLY A 218 10.14 22.59 4.66
C GLY A 218 10.79 22.95 3.33
N VAL A 219 9.98 22.94 2.27
CA VAL A 219 10.41 23.22 0.89
C VAL A 219 10.12 24.67 0.55
N ASP A 220 11.09 25.36 -0.06
CA ASP A 220 10.94 26.74 -0.52
C ASP A 220 10.57 26.83 -2.01
N SER A 221 11.31 26.12 -2.87
CA SER A 221 11.05 26.16 -4.32
C SER A 221 11.60 24.94 -5.08
N PHE A 222 11.09 24.73 -6.29
CA PHE A 222 11.68 23.82 -7.28
C PHE A 222 12.52 24.64 -8.27
N LYS A 223 13.73 24.17 -8.59
CA LYS A 223 14.59 24.83 -9.58
C LYS A 223 15.18 23.88 -10.60
N GLN A 224 15.16 24.32 -11.84
CA GLN A 224 15.78 23.60 -12.94
C GLN A 224 17.30 23.62 -12.78
N LEU A 225 17.93 22.45 -12.95
CA LEU A 225 19.38 22.35 -12.99
C LEU A 225 19.87 22.94 -14.33
N SER A 226 20.32 24.19 -14.32
CA SER A 226 21.04 24.75 -15.46
C SER A 226 22.48 24.23 -15.46
N SER A 227 23.03 23.92 -16.63
CA SER A 227 24.40 23.42 -16.83
C SER A 227 25.51 24.40 -16.40
N THR A 228 25.15 25.54 -15.81
CA THR A 228 26.04 26.65 -15.50
C THR A 228 26.37 26.79 -14.00
N SER A 229 25.77 25.98 -13.11
CA SER A 229 25.77 26.27 -11.66
C SER A 229 26.37 25.20 -10.75
N ILE A 230 26.92 24.10 -11.27
CA ILE A 230 27.64 23.14 -10.41
C ILE A 230 29.06 23.66 -10.22
N THR A 231 29.26 24.52 -9.22
CA THR A 231 30.60 24.83 -8.73
C THR A 231 31.03 23.65 -7.88
N THR A 232 31.88 22.77 -8.41
CA THR A 232 32.64 21.87 -7.55
C THR A 232 33.45 22.73 -6.60
N GLN A 233 33.21 22.58 -5.30
CA GLN A 233 34.06 23.19 -4.29
C GLN A 233 35.49 22.71 -4.60
N SER A 234 36.37 23.65 -4.98
CA SER A 234 37.77 23.30 -5.22
C SER A 234 38.31 22.60 -3.97
N PRO A 235 39.09 21.51 -4.12
CA PRO A 235 39.69 20.86 -2.96
C PRO A 235 40.46 21.91 -2.16
N LEU A 236 40.26 21.90 -0.84
CA LEU A 236 40.96 22.78 0.10
C LEU A 236 42.46 22.82 -0.26
N THR A 237 43.02 24.01 -0.39
CA THR A 237 44.44 24.23 -0.66
C THR A 237 45.26 23.42 0.35
N PRO A 238 46.15 22.52 -0.09
CA PRO A 238 47.05 21.82 0.82
C PRO A 238 47.91 22.84 1.56
N ILE A 239 47.76 22.90 2.89
CA ILE A 239 48.64 23.67 3.76
C ILE A 239 49.94 22.87 3.87
N GLY A 240 51.01 23.36 3.23
CA GLY A 240 52.38 23.02 3.64
C GLY A 240 53.27 22.39 2.57
N ASN A 241 54.44 23.01 2.46
CA ASN A 241 55.70 22.66 1.81
C ASN A 241 55.94 21.17 1.48
N TYR A 242 56.00 20.84 0.18
CA TYR A 242 56.63 19.63 -0.31
C TYR A 242 57.61 19.94 -1.44
N LYS A 243 58.68 19.14 -1.50
CA LYS A 243 60.00 19.43 -2.08
C LYS A 243 59.98 19.54 -3.61
N GLU A 244 60.84 20.42 -4.13
CA GLU A 244 61.12 20.55 -5.57
C GLU A 244 61.54 19.20 -6.16
N ASN A 245 60.69 18.62 -7.03
CA ASN A 245 61.02 17.71 -8.16
C ASN A 245 59.81 16.92 -8.72
N GLU A 246 58.59 17.46 -8.65
CA GLU A 246 57.46 16.88 -9.40
C GLU A 246 56.93 17.89 -10.42
N TYR A 247 57.07 17.55 -11.70
CA TYR A 247 56.48 18.25 -12.82
C TYR A 247 54.96 18.07 -12.79
N TYR A 248 54.22 19.17 -12.66
CA TYR A 248 52.80 19.18 -12.98
C TYR A 248 52.49 20.22 -14.05
N VAL A 249 51.77 19.74 -15.07
CA VAL A 249 51.40 20.44 -16.30
C VAL A 249 50.71 21.77 -15.98
N THR A 250 51.30 22.86 -16.46
CA THR A 250 50.71 24.20 -16.37
C THR A 250 49.55 24.34 -17.35
N GLY A 251 48.37 24.70 -16.83
CA GLY A 251 47.27 25.29 -17.58
C GLY A 251 46.42 24.30 -18.37
N LEU A 252 45.17 24.11 -17.97
CA LEU A 252 44.16 23.54 -18.86
C LEU A 252 43.36 24.66 -19.53
N ALA A 253 43.32 24.58 -20.85
CA ALA A 253 42.69 25.53 -21.77
C ALA A 253 41.18 25.66 -21.53
N SER A 254 40.69 26.90 -21.67
CA SER A 254 39.26 27.18 -21.83
C SER A 254 38.74 26.49 -23.10
N VAL A 255 37.84 25.52 -22.94
CA VAL A 255 37.08 24.97 -24.08
C VAL A 255 35.93 25.94 -24.36
N THR A 256 36.14 26.83 -25.33
CA THR A 256 35.05 27.62 -25.92
C THR A 256 34.31 26.73 -26.93
N SER A 257 32.99 26.67 -26.83
CA SER A 257 32.11 25.88 -27.69
C SER A 257 32.41 26.04 -29.19
N VAL A 258 32.51 24.93 -29.92
CA VAL A 258 32.51 24.92 -31.39
C VAL A 258 31.06 24.79 -31.87
N SER A 259 30.57 25.76 -32.62
CA SER A 259 29.27 25.68 -33.32
C SER A 259 29.36 24.77 -34.53
N ALA A 260 28.37 23.89 -34.72
CA ALA A 260 28.26 23.05 -35.91
C ALA A 260 28.04 23.89 -37.18
N PRO A 261 28.67 23.54 -38.32
CA PRO A 261 28.42 24.22 -39.58
C PRO A 261 27.03 23.84 -40.13
N SER A 262 26.26 24.86 -40.52
CA SER A 262 25.00 24.70 -41.25
C SER A 262 25.28 24.18 -42.66
N GLY A 263 24.79 22.98 -42.96
CA GLY A 263 24.68 22.40 -44.30
C GLY A 263 23.29 21.84 -44.50
#